data_AF-A0A5N4ATL8-F1
#
_entry.id   AF-A0A5N4ATL8-F1
#
_cell.length_a   1.000
_cell.length_b   1.000
_cell.length_c   1.000
_cell.angle_alpha   90.00
_cell.angle_beta   90.00
_cell.angle_gamma   90.00
#
_symmetry.space_group_name_H-M   'P 1'
#
loop_
_entity.id
_entity.type
_entity.pdbx_description
1 polymer ?
#
loop_
_entity_poly.entity_id
_entity_poly.type
_entity_poly.pdbx_seq_one_letter_code
_entity_poly.pdbx_strand_id
1 'polypeptide(L)'
;MAEHSSIFLGFEKLVGRENFNNWKFGMKMALMHEGLWGCIEGYPEDDTTKENVKQKSEQKALAKICLMVQPCTYPHDRNARSAKEAWQNLSKAYEDTGLSRRLSLIRQLVRIK
;
A
#
# COMPACT_ATOMS: atom_id res chain seq x y z
N MET A 1 -29.16 6.55 4.24
CA MET A 1 -28.22 6.97 3.18
C MET A 1 -26.85 7.06 3.82
N ALA A 2 -25.98 6.06 3.61
CA ALA A 2 -24.63 6.11 4.15
C ALA A 2 -23.81 7.04 3.26
N GLU A 3 -23.52 8.24 3.76
CA GLU A 3 -22.54 9.13 3.16
C GLU A 3 -21.20 8.41 3.18
N HIS A 4 -20.84 7.77 2.06
CA HIS A 4 -19.46 7.40 1.80
C HIS A 4 -18.71 8.71 1.54
N SER A 5 -18.38 9.40 2.63
CA SER A 5 -17.45 10.51 2.62
C SER A 5 -16.14 9.95 2.05
N SER A 6 -15.96 10.14 0.74
CA SER A 6 -14.69 9.85 0.08
C SER A 6 -13.71 10.78 0.74
N ILE A 7 -12.95 10.27 1.72
CA ILE A 7 -11.80 11.00 2.23
C ILE A 7 -10.95 11.28 1.01
N PHE A 8 -10.84 12.56 0.65
CA PHE A 8 -9.84 13.00 -0.30
C PHE A 8 -8.52 12.56 0.30
N LEU A 9 -7.87 11.59 -0.33
CA LEU A 9 -6.65 10.97 0.19
C LEU A 9 -5.63 12.10 0.30
N GLY A 10 -5.44 12.62 1.52
CA GLY A 10 -4.66 13.82 1.79
C GLY A 10 -3.15 13.61 1.67
N PHE A 11 -2.73 12.54 0.99
CA PHE A 11 -1.35 12.18 0.75
C PHE A 11 -1.12 12.00 -0.75
N GLU A 12 0.10 12.29 -1.17
CA GLU A 12 0.49 12.24 -2.58
C GLU A 12 0.42 10.82 -3.13
N LYS A 13 0.21 10.69 -4.44
CA LYS A 13 0.33 9.40 -5.12
C LYS A 13 1.76 8.88 -5.05
N LEU A 14 1.93 7.56 -5.09
CA LEU A 14 3.24 6.94 -5.11
C LEU A 14 3.96 7.34 -6.40
N VAL A 15 5.05 8.10 -6.27
CA VAL A 15 5.93 8.49 -7.38
C VAL A 15 7.05 7.48 -7.52
N GLY A 16 7.50 6.95 -6.39
CA GLY A 16 8.55 5.96 -6.30
C GLY A 16 9.09 5.89 -4.89
N ARG A 17 10.38 5.58 -4.77
CA ARG A 17 11.00 5.32 -3.46
C ARG A 17 10.96 6.52 -2.52
N GLU A 18 11.12 7.73 -3.05
CA GLU A 18 11.26 8.96 -2.26
C GLU A 18 10.08 9.21 -1.33
N ASN A 19 8.87 8.93 -1.78
CA ASN A 19 7.66 9.12 -1.01
C ASN A 19 7.00 7.81 -0.56
N PHE A 20 7.62 6.64 -0.83
CA PHE A 20 7.03 5.34 -0.51
C PHE A 20 6.67 5.18 0.98
N ASN A 21 7.53 5.60 1.91
CA ASN A 21 7.24 5.45 3.35
C ASN A 21 6.01 6.27 3.78
N ASN A 22 5.92 7.51 3.31
CA ASN A 22 4.80 8.40 3.61
C ASN A 22 3.52 7.90 2.94
N TRP A 23 3.63 7.46 1.68
CA TRP A 23 2.54 6.85 0.92
C TRP A 23 2.03 5.57 1.59
N LYS A 24 2.94 4.68 2.01
CA LYS A 24 2.62 3.42 2.69
C LYS A 24 1.82 3.69 3.96
N PHE A 25 2.26 4.66 4.75
CA PHE A 25 1.52 5.07 5.95
C PHE A 25 0.13 5.63 5.60
N GLY A 26 0.06 6.59 4.67
CA GLY A 26 -1.21 7.22 4.27
C GLY A 26 -2.20 6.21 3.68
N MET A 27 -1.74 5.33 2.80
CA MET A 27 -2.55 4.29 2.19
C MET A 27 -3.04 3.27 3.21
N LYS A 28 -2.19 2.85 4.16
CA LYS A 28 -2.61 1.98 5.25
C LYS A 28 -3.75 2.61 6.05
N MET A 29 -3.61 3.89 6.44
CA MET A 29 -4.64 4.60 7.21
C MET A 29 -5.95 4.75 6.40
N ALA A 30 -5.85 5.03 5.10
CA ALA A 30 -7.02 5.12 4.23
C ALA A 30 -7.78 3.79 4.11
N LEU A 31 -7.06 2.68 3.93
CA LEU A 31 -7.67 1.36 3.87
C LEU A 31 -8.26 0.93 5.22
N MET A 32 -7.60 1.27 6.34
CA MET A 32 -8.14 1.02 7.68
C MET A 32 -9.41 1.83 7.94
N HIS A 33 -9.42 3.11 7.59
CA HIS A 33 -10.60 3.97 7.75
C HIS A 33 -11.83 3.44 6.98
N GLU A 34 -11.61 2.81 5.84
CA GLU A 34 -12.68 2.20 5.04
C GLU A 34 -12.98 0.73 5.39
N GLY A 35 -12.32 0.16 6.41
CA GLY A 35 -12.49 -1.24 6.79
C GLY A 35 -11.97 -2.25 5.75
N LEU A 36 -11.10 -1.82 4.84
CA LEU A 36 -10.56 -2.62 3.73
C LEU A 36 -9.24 -3.33 4.09
N TRP A 37 -8.61 -2.94 5.20
CA TRP A 37 -7.29 -3.44 5.58
C TRP A 37 -7.25 -4.96 5.79
N GLY A 38 -8.37 -5.59 6.18
CA GLY A 38 -8.50 -7.05 6.28
C GLY A 38 -8.20 -7.80 4.97
N CYS A 39 -8.34 -7.16 3.81
CA CYS A 39 -7.95 -7.73 2.51
C CYS A 39 -6.44 -7.96 2.39
N ILE A 40 -5.62 -7.20 3.13
CA ILE A 40 -4.15 -7.27 3.08
C ILE A 40 -3.62 -8.16 4.21
N GLU A 41 -4.09 -7.93 5.44
CA GLU A 41 -3.62 -8.64 6.63
C GLU A 41 -4.24 -10.03 6.78
N GLY A 42 -5.45 -10.22 6.24
CA GLY A 42 -6.29 -11.39 6.47
C GLY A 42 -7.46 -11.05 7.38
N TYR A 43 -8.58 -11.73 7.18
CA TYR A 43 -9.74 -11.62 8.05
C TYR A 43 -9.58 -12.55 9.27
N PRO A 44 -10.05 -12.16 10.46
CA PRO A 44 -10.08 -13.02 11.64
C PRO A 44 -10.86 -14.33 11.39
N GLU A 45 -10.52 -15.41 12.09
CA GLU A 45 -11.23 -16.71 11.95
C GLU A 45 -12.73 -16.60 12.33
N ASP A 46 -13.06 -15.71 13.28
CA ASP A 46 -14.43 -15.44 13.72
C ASP A 46 -15.19 -14.46 12.81
N ASP A 47 -14.65 -14.08 11.67
CA ASP A 47 -15.26 -13.09 10.79
C ASP A 47 -16.46 -13.67 10.00
N THR A 48 -17.65 -13.38 10.52
CA THR A 48 -18.96 -13.70 9.93
C THR A 48 -19.30 -12.93 8.65
N THR A 49 -18.42 -12.06 8.16
CA THR A 49 -18.64 -11.30 6.92
C THR A 49 -18.82 -12.24 5.74
N LYS A 50 -19.93 -12.06 5.00
CA LYS A 50 -20.27 -12.87 3.83
C LYS A 50 -19.17 -12.79 2.76
N GLU A 51 -18.90 -13.90 2.10
CA GLU A 51 -17.87 -14.01 1.06
C GLU A 51 -18.02 -13.00 -0.08
N ASN A 52 -19.26 -12.72 -0.50
CA ASN A 52 -19.56 -11.72 -1.53
C ASN A 52 -19.20 -10.28 -1.10
N VAL A 53 -19.23 -9.98 0.20
CA VAL A 53 -18.80 -8.68 0.74
C VAL A 53 -17.27 -8.63 0.77
N LYS A 54 -16.61 -9.72 1.18
CA LYS A 54 -15.14 -9.83 1.17
C LYS A 54 -14.58 -9.62 -0.24
N GLN A 55 -15.19 -10.23 -1.26
CA GLN A 55 -14.77 -10.04 -2.66
C GLN A 55 -14.95 -8.59 -3.16
N LYS A 56 -16.05 -7.92 -2.78
CA LYS A 56 -16.24 -6.50 -3.12
C LYS A 56 -15.20 -5.62 -2.43
N SER A 57 -14.90 -5.90 -1.16
CA SER A 57 -13.86 -5.20 -0.40
C SER A 57 -12.48 -5.42 -1.03
N GLU A 58 -12.16 -6.64 -1.47
CA GLU A 58 -10.91 -6.99 -2.15
C GLU A 58 -10.72 -6.17 -3.43
N GLN A 59 -11.74 -6.17 -4.31
CA GLN A 59 -11.72 -5.38 -5.55
C GLN A 59 -11.57 -3.88 -5.27
N LYS A 60 -12.25 -3.38 -4.23
CA LYS A 60 -12.18 -1.97 -3.83
C LYS A 60 -10.80 -1.59 -3.28
N ALA A 61 -10.21 -2.46 -2.46
CA ALA A 61 -8.87 -2.28 -1.91
C ALA A 61 -7.81 -2.27 -3.02
N LEU A 62 -7.87 -3.24 -3.93
CA LEU A 62 -6.97 -3.33 -5.08
C LEU A 62 -7.07 -2.08 -5.96
N ALA A 63 -8.30 -1.68 -6.34
CA ALA A 63 -8.52 -0.48 -7.14
C ALA A 63 -7.95 0.78 -6.47
N LYS A 64 -8.13 0.94 -5.15
CA LYS A 64 -7.59 2.09 -4.41
C LYS A 64 -6.08 2.14 -4.41
N ILE A 65 -5.42 1.01 -4.19
CA ILE A 65 -3.95 0.91 -4.25
C ILE A 65 -3.49 1.34 -5.63
N CYS A 66 -4.03 0.74 -6.70
CA CYS A 66 -3.63 1.05 -8.08
C CYS A 66 -3.90 2.52 -8.46
N LEU A 67 -5.01 3.12 -8.02
CA LEU A 67 -5.35 4.51 -8.34
C LEU A 67 -4.45 5.55 -7.64
N MET A 68 -3.84 5.16 -6.52
CA MET A 68 -2.93 5.99 -5.73
C MET A 68 -1.46 5.79 -6.10
N VAL A 69 -1.22 5.11 -7.21
CA VAL A 69 0.11 4.85 -7.76
C VAL A 69 0.22 5.65 -9.06
N GLN A 70 1.38 6.23 -9.36
CA GLN A 70 1.57 6.95 -10.62
C GLN A 70 1.68 5.98 -11.82
N PRO A 71 1.32 6.40 -13.03
CA PRO A 71 1.39 5.52 -14.22
C PRO A 71 2.78 4.93 -14.49
N CYS A 72 3.85 5.64 -14.14
CA CYS A 72 5.23 5.17 -14.25
C CYS A 72 5.51 3.93 -13.38
N THR A 73 4.72 3.70 -12.34
CA THR A 73 4.87 2.62 -11.37
C THR A 73 3.91 1.44 -11.61
N TYR A 74 3.00 1.56 -12.60
CA TYR A 74 2.08 0.50 -13.01
C TYR A 74 2.73 -0.83 -13.42
N PRO A 75 3.95 -0.90 -14.01
CA PRO A 75 4.56 -2.19 -14.35
C PRO A 75 4.70 -3.15 -13.15
N HIS A 76 4.77 -2.63 -11.93
CA HIS A 76 4.88 -3.43 -10.71
C HIS A 76 3.53 -3.99 -10.22
N ASP A 77 2.43 -3.27 -10.47
CA ASP A 77 1.09 -3.60 -9.96
C ASP A 77 0.13 -4.13 -11.04
N ARG A 78 0.46 -3.98 -12.33
CA ARG A 78 -0.44 -4.34 -13.44
C ARG A 78 -0.86 -5.81 -13.45
N ASN A 79 -0.04 -6.68 -12.87
CA ASN A 79 -0.31 -8.12 -12.80
C ASN A 79 -0.82 -8.59 -11.44
N ALA A 80 -0.96 -7.69 -10.47
CA ALA A 80 -1.44 -8.06 -9.13
C ALA A 80 -2.91 -8.49 -9.19
N ARG A 81 -3.21 -9.65 -8.65
CA ARG A 81 -4.55 -10.26 -8.64
C ARG A 81 -5.30 -10.02 -7.33
N SER A 82 -4.60 -9.56 -6.30
CA SER A 82 -5.14 -9.24 -4.98
C SER A 82 -4.55 -7.94 -4.44
N ALA A 83 -5.29 -7.27 -3.57
CA ALA A 83 -4.82 -6.08 -2.86
C ALA A 83 -3.55 -6.38 -2.05
N LYS A 84 -3.47 -7.59 -1.47
CA LYS A 84 -2.29 -8.09 -0.77
C LYS A 84 -1.07 -8.21 -1.68
N GLU A 85 -1.24 -8.80 -2.87
CA GLU A 85 -0.16 -8.96 -3.84
C GLU A 85 0.35 -7.60 -4.34
N ALA A 86 -0.55 -6.66 -4.68
CA ALA A 86 -0.16 -5.30 -5.05
C ALA A 86 0.64 -4.62 -3.93
N TRP A 87 0.14 -4.69 -2.70
CA TRP A 87 0.84 -4.14 -1.53
C TRP A 87 2.24 -4.72 -1.33
N GLN A 88 2.38 -6.04 -1.50
CA GLN A 88 3.66 -6.74 -1.37
C GLN A 88 4.63 -6.40 -2.51
N ASN A 89 4.15 -6.30 -3.75
CA ASN A 89 4.98 -5.93 -4.89
C ASN A 89 5.55 -4.52 -4.73
N LEU A 90 4.72 -3.56 -4.31
CA LEU A 90 5.15 -2.20 -4.01
C LEU A 90 6.14 -2.15 -2.85
N SER A 91 5.86 -2.88 -1.76
CA SER A 91 6.77 -2.97 -0.61
C SER A 91 8.12 -3.53 -1.02
N LYS A 92 8.16 -4.62 -1.80
CA LYS A 92 9.40 -5.20 -2.30
C LYS A 92 10.16 -4.25 -3.25
N ALA A 93 9.47 -3.51 -4.10
CA ALA A 93 10.09 -2.58 -5.04
C ALA A 93 10.77 -1.39 -4.34
N TYR A 94 10.16 -0.86 -3.29
CA TYR A 94 10.56 0.43 -2.70
C TYR A 94 11.13 0.37 -1.27
N GLU A 95 10.81 -0.65 -0.47
CA GLU A 95 11.20 -0.74 0.94
C GLU A 95 12.63 -1.26 1.14
N ASP A 96 12.99 -2.37 0.48
CA ASP A 96 14.30 -3.05 0.62
C ASP A 96 15.49 -2.17 0.25
N THR A 97 15.22 -1.19 -0.58
CA THR A 97 16.23 -0.38 -1.20
C THR A 97 16.46 0.94 -0.43
N GLY A 98 15.55 1.33 0.47
CA GLY A 98 15.74 2.42 1.41
C GLY A 98 16.68 2.06 2.57
N LEU A 99 16.49 0.87 3.16
CA LEU A 99 17.33 0.36 4.25
C LEU A 99 18.77 0.13 3.79
N SER A 100 18.94 -0.53 2.64
CA SER A 100 20.25 -0.78 2.03
C SER A 100 21.02 0.51 1.75
N ARG A 101 20.33 1.57 1.28
CA ARG A 101 20.94 2.88 1.03
C ARG A 101 21.28 3.63 2.31
N ARG A 102 20.38 3.65 3.32
CA ARG A 102 20.69 4.23 4.64
C ARG A 102 21.91 3.56 5.26
N LEU A 103 21.97 2.23 5.20
CA LEU A 103 23.12 1.48 5.70
C LEU A 103 24.39 1.80 4.90
N SER A 104 24.31 1.90 3.58
CA SER A 104 25.44 2.32 2.73
C SER A 104 25.94 3.72 3.08
N LEU A 105 25.02 4.69 3.26
CA LEU A 105 25.35 6.06 3.65
C LEU A 105 25.99 6.12 5.04
N ILE A 106 25.46 5.38 6.03
CA ILE A 106 26.07 5.28 7.35
C ILE A 106 27.47 4.68 7.25
N ARG A 107 27.66 3.61 6.46
CA ARG A 107 29.00 3.01 6.24
C ARG A 107 29.95 4.02 5.61
N GLN A 108 29.53 4.81 4.62
CA GLN A 108 30.36 5.87 4.03
C GLN A 108 30.73 6.94 5.06
N LEU A 109 29.78 7.36 5.90
CA LEU A 109 29.98 8.40 6.91
C LEU A 109 30.94 7.94 8.02
N VAL A 110 30.83 6.69 8.46
CA VAL A 110 31.73 6.09 9.46
C VAL A 110 33.13 5.84 8.90
N ARG A 111 33.25 5.60 7.59
CA ARG A 111 34.54 5.35 6.90
C ARG A 111 35.32 6.63 6.59
N ILE A 112 34.73 7.82 6.79
CA ILE A 112 35.39 9.13 6.67
C ILE A 112 36.08 9.54 8.00
N LYS A 113 36.12 8.65 9.00
CA LYS A 113 36.95 8.81 10.20
C LYS A 113 38.32 8.16 10.04
#